data_AF-A0A6B3CWW1-F1
#
_entry.id   AF-A0A6B3CWW1-F1
#
_cell.length_a   1.000
_cell.length_b   1.000
_cell.length_c   1.000
_cell.angle_alpha   90.00
_cell.angle_beta   90.00
_cell.angle_gamma   90.00
#
_symmetry.space_group_name_H-M   'P 1'
#
loop_
_entity.id
_entity.type
_entity.pdbx_description
1 polymer ?
#
loop_
_entity_poly.entity_id
_entity_poly.type
_entity_poly.pdbx_seq_one_letter_code
_entity_poly.pdbx_strand_id
1 'polypeptide(L)' 'LVRLPAVTSEPPVVNGTVLLTGGTGGLGPLFAEHLLAAGAERVVLASRRGPDAPGMNQLRERLPGIEVVACDVT' A
#
# COMPACT_ATOMS: atom_id res chain seq x y z
N LEU A 1 14.42 -32.96 5.71
CA LEU A 1 14.04 -31.63 5.16
C LEU A 1 13.43 -31.86 3.78
N VAL A 2 12.15 -31.54 3.59
CA VAL A 2 11.49 -31.64 2.27
C VAL A 2 11.69 -30.32 1.54
N ARG A 3 12.08 -30.36 0.26
CA ARG A 3 12.21 -29.19 -0.61
C ARG A 3 10.96 -29.11 -1.50
N LEU A 4 10.21 -28.02 -1.37
CA LEU A 4 9.12 -27.72 -2.29
C LEU A 4 9.71 -27.21 -3.62
N PRO A 5 9.06 -27.53 -4.76
CA PRO A 5 9.42 -26.92 -6.03
C PRO A 5 9.24 -25.40 -5.95
N ALA A 6 10.18 -24.66 -6.54
CA ALA A 6 10.05 -23.22 -6.63
C ALA A 6 8.87 -22.89 -7.55
N VAL A 7 7.85 -22.22 -7.01
CA VAL A 7 6.81 -21.61 -7.84
C VAL A 7 7.40 -20.32 -8.38
N THR A 8 7.74 -20.30 -9.66
CA THR A 8 8.09 -19.08 -10.37
C THR A 8 6.82 -18.50 -10.96
N SER A 9 6.31 -17.41 -10.39
CA SER A 9 5.29 -16.57 -11.01
C SER A 9 5.93 -15.28 -11.46
N GLU A 10 5.59 -14.83 -12.66
CA GLU A 10 5.91 -13.46 -13.07
C GLU A 10 5.21 -12.49 -12.11
N PRO A 11 5.90 -11.48 -11.58
CA PRO A 11 5.25 -10.49 -10.73
C PRO A 11 4.14 -9.80 -11.51
N PRO A 12 2.98 -9.53 -10.89
CA PRO A 12 1.90 -8.84 -11.57
C PRO A 12 2.35 -7.44 -12.01
N VAL A 13 1.91 -7.02 -13.19
CA VAL A 13 2.08 -5.64 -13.63
C VAL A 13 1.24 -4.74 -12.72
N VAL A 14 1.89 -3.76 -12.10
CA VAL A 14 1.22 -2.74 -11.27
C VAL A 14 1.14 -1.46 -12.09
N ASN A 15 -0.08 -0.96 -12.34
CA ASN A 15 -0.32 0.30 -13.02
C ASN A 15 -1.57 1.00 -12.47
N GLY A 16 -1.72 2.30 -12.78
CA GLY A 16 -2.90 3.07 -12.37
C GLY A 16 -3.01 3.26 -10.85
N THR A 17 -4.24 3.23 -10.33
CA THR A 17 -4.54 3.45 -8.90
C THR A 17 -4.73 2.14 -8.15
N VAL A 18 -4.03 1.97 -7.04
CA VAL A 18 -4.13 0.80 -6.14
C VAL A 18 -4.80 1.19 -4.82
N LEU A 19 -5.77 0.39 -4.35
CA LEU A 19 -6.41 0.55 -3.05
C LEU A 19 -5.82 -0.44 -2.03
N LEU A 20 -5.35 0.07 -0.88
CA LEU A 20 -4.90 -0.71 0.27
C LEU A 20 -5.86 -0.54 1.45
N THR A 21 -6.62 -1.59 1.75
CA THR A 21 -7.47 -1.64 2.95
C THR A 21 -6.64 -1.96 4.19
N GLY A 22 -6.95 -1.35 5.32
CA GLY A 22 -6.04 -1.37 6.48
C GLY A 22 -4.71 -0.66 6.16
N GLY A 23 -4.68 0.19 5.13
CA GLY A 23 -3.48 0.77 4.52
C GLY A 23 -2.69 1.70 5.42
N THR A 24 -3.23 2.06 6.59
CA THR A 24 -2.50 2.84 7.61
C THR A 24 -1.95 1.95 8.75
N GLY A 25 -2.02 0.62 8.61
CA GLY A 25 -1.40 -0.34 9.54
C GLY A 25 0.12 -0.43 9.33
N GLY A 26 0.82 -1.20 10.17
CA GLY A 26 2.30 -1.21 10.19
C GLY A 26 2.98 -1.55 8.85
N LEU A 27 2.35 -2.38 8.01
CA LEU A 27 2.87 -2.73 6.68
C LEU A 27 2.39 -1.81 5.55
N GLY A 28 1.33 -1.04 5.79
CA GLY A 28 0.71 -0.20 4.77
C GLY A 28 1.67 0.80 4.13
N PRO A 29 2.46 1.56 4.91
CA PRO A 29 3.49 2.46 4.37
C PRO A 29 4.53 1.75 3.50
N LEU A 30 4.97 0.55 3.90
CA LEU A 30 5.97 -0.23 3.16
C LEU A 30 5.40 -0.69 1.81
N PHE A 31 4.15 -1.15 1.80
CA PHE A 31 3.49 -1.52 0.56
C PHE A 31 3.19 -0.32 -0.33
N ALA A 32 2.84 0.84 0.24
CA ALA A 32 2.62 2.05 -0.55
C ALA A 32 3.89 2.46 -1.31
N GLU A 33 5.03 2.46 -0.63
CA GLU A 33 6.34 2.73 -1.23
C GLU A 33 6.68 1.70 -2.31
N HIS A 34 6.49 0.41 -2.02
CA HIS A 34 6.75 -0.65 -2.98
C HIS A 34 5.85 -0.56 -4.23
N LEU A 35 4.56 -0.28 -4.06
CA LEU A 35 3.61 -0.21 -5.18
C LEU A 35 3.86 0.99 -6.08
N LEU A 36 4.18 2.15 -5.50
CA LEU A 36 4.59 3.32 -6.28
C LEU A 36 5.88 3.02 -7.07
N ALA A 37 6.87 2.38 -6.43
CA ALA A 37 8.10 1.96 -7.11
C ALA A 37 7.86 0.89 -8.19
N ALA A 38 6.83 0.06 -8.03
CA ALA A 38 6.46 -0.99 -8.98
C ALA A 38 5.65 -0.47 -10.18
N GLY A 39 5.22 0.79 -10.20
CA GLY A 39 4.52 1.41 -11.33
C GLY A 39 3.09 1.89 -11.04
N ALA A 40 2.61 1.80 -9.79
CA ALA A 40 1.36 2.47 -9.43
C ALA A 40 1.50 3.99 -9.61
N GLU A 41 0.54 4.61 -10.29
CA GLU A 41 0.44 6.06 -10.42
C GLU A 41 -0.07 6.69 -9.12
N ARG A 42 -0.91 5.94 -8.39
CA ARG A 42 -1.54 6.39 -7.15
C ARG A 42 -1.79 5.23 -6.21
N VAL A 43 -1.59 5.44 -4.91
CA VAL A 43 -1.94 4.47 -3.86
C VAL A 43 -2.90 5.09 -2.87
N VAL A 44 -4.08 4.50 -2.69
CA VAL A 44 -5.09 4.94 -1.72
C VAL A 44 -4.99 4.06 -0.48
N LEU A 45 -4.64 4.66 0.66
CA LEU A 45 -4.61 4.02 1.97
C LEU A 45 -5.95 4.22 2.67
N ALA A 46 -6.78 3.19 2.65
CA ALA A 46 -8.08 3.19 3.32
C ALA A 46 -7.99 2.53 4.70
N SER A 47 -8.42 3.24 5.73
CA SER A 47 -8.61 2.66 7.07
C SER A 47 -9.59 3.50 7.88
N ARG A 48 -10.16 2.93 8.95
CA ARG A 48 -11.07 3.67 9.85
C ARG A 48 -10.46 4.95 10.43
N ARG A 49 -9.16 4.93 10.75
CA ARG A 49 -8.44 6.09 11.29
C ARG A 49 -8.01 7.07 10.19
N GLY A 50 -7.82 6.59 8.97
CA GLY A 50 -7.44 7.43 7.83
C GLY A 50 -6.24 8.34 8.14
N PRO A 51 -6.32 9.64 7.79
CA PRO A 51 -5.26 10.61 8.06
C PRO A 51 -4.85 10.75 9.53
N ASP A 52 -5.74 10.40 10.48
CA ASP A 52 -5.46 10.47 11.93
C ASP A 52 -4.62 9.29 12.44
N ALA A 53 -4.29 8.32 11.58
CA ALA A 53 -3.38 7.25 11.94
C ALA A 53 -1.95 7.79 12.16
N PRO A 54 -1.18 7.21 13.09
CA PRO A 54 0.18 7.67 13.38
C PRO A 54 1.07 7.70 12.14
N GLY A 55 1.77 8.82 11.92
CA GLY A 55 2.77 8.97 10.87
C GLY A 55 2.25 9.28 9.46
N MET A 56 0.94 9.44 9.26
CA MET A 56 0.37 9.65 7.91
C MET A 56 0.74 10.99 7.28
N ASN A 57 0.87 12.06 8.07
CA ASN A 57 1.29 13.36 7.54
C ASN A 57 2.72 13.31 6.97
N GLN A 58 3.66 12.74 7.71
CA GLN A 58 5.04 12.56 7.25
C GLN A 58 5.12 11.63 6.05
N LEU A 59 4.27 10.60 5.99
CA LEU A 59 4.24 9.67 4.86
C LEU A 59 3.74 10.37 3.59
N ARG A 60 2.70 11.22 3.68
CA ARG A 60 2.16 11.98 2.54
C ARG A 60 3.16 12.98 1.98
N GLU A 61 3.96 13.61 2.85
CA GLU A 61 5.04 14.50 2.42
C GLU A 61 6.15 13.74 1.69
N ARG A 62 6.49 12.53 2.15
CA ARG A 62 7.53 11.68 1.55
C ARG A 62 7.10 11.01 0.26
N LEU A 63 5.81 10.66 0.13
CA LEU A 63 5.26 9.88 -0.97
C LEU A 63 4.08 10.64 -1.61
N PRO A 64 4.32 11.57 -2.55
CA PRO A 64 3.27 12.41 -3.14
C PRO A 64 2.22 11.61 -3.96
N GLY A 65 2.52 10.36 -4.32
CA GLY A 65 1.60 9.45 -5.01
C GLY A 65 0.57 8.78 -4.10
N ILE A 66 0.52 9.09 -2.80
CA ILE A 66 -0.45 8.49 -1.88
C ILE A 66 -1.64 9.41 -1.58
N GLU A 67 -2.80 8.80 -1.38
CA GLU A 67 -3.96 9.40 -0.74
C GLU A 67 -4.29 8.60 0.52
N VAL A 68 -4.66 9.27 1.61
CA VAL A 68 -5.08 8.59 2.85
C VAL A 68 -6.53 8.97 3.12
N VAL A 69 -7.40 7.96 3.25
CA VAL A 69 -8.84 8.16 3.44
C VAL A 69 -9.33 7.45 4.70
N ALA A 70 -10.19 8.13 5.45
CA ALA A 70 -10.98 7.49 6.49
C ALA A 70 -12.12 6.71 5.82
N CYS A 71 -12.13 5.39 5.99
CA CYS A 71 -13.10 4.50 5.38
C CYS A 71 -13.31 3.27 6.26
N ASP A 72 -14.57 2.91 6.47
CA ASP A 72 -14.95 1.60 7.02
C ASP A 72 -15.36 0.68 5.86
N VAL A 73 -14.88 -0.56 5.88
CA VAL A 73 -15.00 -1.51 4.74
C VAL A 73 -16.06 -2.59 4.98
N THR A 74 -16.80 -2.50 6.08
CA THR A 74 -17.89 -3.41 6.47
C THR A 74 -19.24 -2.75 6.37
#